data_AF-A0A9Q0GCG5-F1
#
_entry.id   AF-A0A9Q0GCG5-F1
#
_cell.length_a   1.000
_cell.length_b   1.000
_cell.length_c   1.000
_cell.angle_alpha   90.00
_cell.angle_beta   90.00
_cell.angle_gamma   90.00
#
_symmetry.space_group_name_H-M   'P 1'
#
loop_
_entity.id
_entity.type
_entity.pdbx_description
1 polymer ?
#
loop_
_entity_poly.entity_id
_entity_poly.type
_entity_poly.pdbx_seq_one_letter_code
_entity_poly.pdbx_strand_id
1 'polypeptide(L)' 'MKQEGVVSEKPIVRHELREKARKLIVDTGLLDHLLKHMVGKVASGGEDRFQRRHKTVGGAIEYWLENVDLEDIRKAAGV' A
#
# COMPACT_ATOMS: atom_id res chain seq x y z
N MET A 1 2.31 8.35 1.72
CA MET A 1 1.95 7.08 2.42
C MET A 1 2.38 7.06 3.89
N LYS A 2 3.65 6.82 4.27
CA LYS A 2 4.06 6.79 5.69
C LYS A 2 3.81 8.12 6.41
N GLN A 3 4.21 9.23 5.79
CA GLN A 3 3.94 10.59 6.30
C GLN A 3 2.46 11.01 6.28
N GLU A 4 1.63 10.32 5.49
CA GLU A 4 0.18 10.60 5.40
C GLU A 4 -0.66 9.66 6.29
N GLY A 5 -0.02 8.76 7.04
CA GLY A 5 -0.73 7.79 7.87
C GLY A 5 -1.60 6.81 7.06
N VAL A 6 -1.17 6.45 5.85
CA VAL A 6 -1.89 5.46 5.02
C VAL A 6 -1.60 4.05 5.57
N VAL A 7 -2.40 3.64 6.54
CA VAL A 7 -2.32 2.36 7.25
C VAL A 7 -3.52 1.46 6.93
N SER A 8 -3.57 0.22 7.44
CA SER A 8 -4.66 -0.72 7.14
C SER A 8 -6.06 -0.18 7.45
N GLU A 9 -6.18 0.72 8.43
CA GLU A 9 -7.44 1.36 8.82
C GLU A 9 -7.84 2.52 7.90
N LYS A 10 -6.88 3.10 7.18
CA LYS A 10 -7.08 4.20 6.25
C LYS A 10 -6.37 3.92 4.92
N PRO A 11 -6.86 2.92 4.15
CA PRO A 11 -6.28 2.60 2.87
C PRO A 11 -6.54 3.72 1.86
N ILE A 12 -5.65 3.85 0.87
CA ILE A 12 -5.80 4.80 -0.24
C ILE A 12 -6.17 4.08 -1.53
N VAL A 13 -7.14 4.60 -2.27
CA VAL A 13 -7.53 4.08 -3.57
C VAL A 13 -6.50 4.41 -4.66
N ARG A 14 -6.36 3.52 -5.64
CA ARG A 14 -5.40 3.66 -6.77
C ARG A 14 -5.50 5.01 -7.49
N HIS A 15 -6.71 5.54 -7.67
CA HIS A 15 -6.91 6.84 -8.34
C HIS A 15 -6.25 7.97 -7.54
N GLU A 16 -6.60 8.09 -6.26
CA GLU A 16 -6.06 9.13 -5.39
C GLU A 16 -4.55 8.99 -5.23
N LEU A 17 -4.05 7.76 -5.11
CA LEU A 17 -2.62 7.48 -5.06
C LEU A 17 -1.90 7.98 -6.33
N ARG A 18 -2.50 7.77 -7.52
CA ARG A 18 -1.95 8.26 -8.78
C ARG A 18 -1.96 9.76 -8.89
N GLU A 19 -3.02 10.43 -8.45
CA GLU A 19 -3.07 11.89 -8.47
C GLU A 19 -2.03 12.52 -7.55
N LYS A 20 -1.84 11.96 -6.36
CA LYS A 20 -0.79 12.40 -5.43
C LYS A 20 0.59 12.12 -6.00
N ALA A 21 0.79 10.92 -6.56
CA ALA A 21 2.06 10.56 -7.17
C ALA A 21 2.37 11.43 -8.39
N ARG A 22 1.39 11.81 -9.21
CA ARG A 22 1.60 12.70 -10.37
C ARG A 22 2.26 14.03 -9.99
N LYS A 23 2.04 14.53 -8.77
CA LYS A 23 2.67 15.76 -8.25
C LYS A 23 4.16 15.58 -7.91
N LEU A 24 4.60 14.34 -7.70
CA LEU A 24 5.97 14.00 -7.30
C LEU A 24 6.75 13.31 -8.43
N ILE A 25 6.08 12.45 -9.18
CA ILE A 25 6.58 11.67 -10.30
C ILE A 25 5.57 11.75 -11.44
N VAL A 26 6.00 12.30 -12.57
CA VAL A 26 5.13 12.51 -13.75
C VAL A 26 4.69 11.16 -14.33
N ASP A 27 5.55 10.13 -14.26
CA ASP A 27 5.28 8.82 -14.82
C ASP A 27 4.46 7.93 -13.87
N THR A 28 3.14 7.94 -14.08
CA THR A 28 2.21 7.10 -13.32
C THR A 28 2.21 5.63 -13.75
N GLY A 29 2.89 5.28 -14.85
CA GLY A 29 3.07 3.89 -15.31
C GLY A 29 4.13 3.18 -14.48
N LEU A 30 5.27 3.84 -14.26
CA LEU A 30 6.34 3.38 -13.37
C LEU A 30 5.83 3.20 -11.94
N LEU A 31 5.00 4.12 -11.44
CA LEU A 31 4.35 3.95 -10.14
C LEU A 31 3.57 2.64 -10.06
N ASP A 32 2.74 2.33 -11.07
CA ASP A 32 1.94 1.11 -11.07
C ASP A 32 2.81 -0.15 -11.14
N HIS A 33 3.90 -0.07 -11.91
CA HIS A 33 4.89 -1.13 -11.99
C HIS A 33 5.57 -1.37 -10.64
N LEU A 34 5.99 -0.30 -9.96
CA LEU A 34 6.58 -0.36 -8.62
C LEU A 34 5.58 -0.89 -7.60
N LEU A 35 4.35 -0.39 -7.58
CA LEU A 35 3.30 -0.88 -6.68
C LEU A 35 3.03 -2.37 -6.90
N LYS A 36 2.94 -2.83 -8.14
CA LYS A 36 2.76 -4.25 -8.46
C LYS A 36 3.94 -5.10 -7.97
N HIS A 37 5.16 -4.58 -8.04
CA HIS A 37 6.38 -5.30 -7.68
C HIS A 37 6.69 -5.27 -6.17
N MET A 38 6.31 -4.19 -5.48
CA MET A 38 6.57 -4.00 -4.05
C MET A 38 5.52 -4.68 -3.16
N VAL A 39 4.37 -5.08 -3.70
CA VAL A 39 3.36 -5.84 -2.94
C VAL A 39 3.98 -7.10 -2.32
N GLY A 40 3.82 -7.25 -1.01
CA GLY A 40 4.38 -8.36 -0.23
C GLY A 40 5.88 -8.25 0.05
N LYS A 41 6.54 -7.16 -0.38
CA LYS A 41 7.94 -6.88 -0.05
C LYS A 41 8.02 -5.87 1.08
N VAL A 42 9.01 -6.08 1.94
CA VAL A 42 9.39 -5.13 2.99
C VAL A 42 10.08 -3.95 2.32
N ALA A 43 9.63 -2.74 2.62
CA ALA A 43 10.28 -1.52 2.16
C ALA A 43 11.71 -1.45 2.71
N SER A 44 12.58 -0.65 2.07
CA SER A 44 14.02 -0.57 2.38
C SER A 44 14.39 -0.16 3.81
N GLY A 45 13.40 0.18 4.65
CA GLY A 45 13.56 0.46 6.08
C GLY A 45 13.26 -0.73 7.01
N GLY A 46 12.87 -1.91 6.50
CA GLY A 46 12.64 -3.11 7.31
C GLY A 46 11.32 -3.12 8.11
N GLU A 47 10.69 -1.97 8.32
CA GLU A 47 9.56 -1.84 9.24
C GLU A 47 8.19 -2.02 8.59
N ASP A 48 8.04 -1.64 7.31
CA ASP A 48 6.73 -1.58 6.65
C ASP A 48 6.70 -2.40 5.35
N ARG A 49 5.59 -3.09 5.10
CA ARG A 49 5.26 -3.79 3.86
C ARG A 49 4.18 -3.06 3.09
N PHE A 50 4.30 -3.11 1.77
CA PHE A 50 3.23 -2.64 0.88
C PHE A 50 2.19 -3.74 0.71
N GLN A 51 0.95 -3.43 1.05
CA GLN A 51 -0.18 -4.31 0.84
C GLN A 51 -1.17 -3.72 -0.15
N ARG A 52 -1.91 -4.61 -0.81
CA ARG A 52 -3.03 -4.24 -1.70
C ARG A 52 -4.23 -5.13 -1.46
N ARG A 53 -5.42 -4.58 -1.65
CA ARG A 53 -6.69 -5.33 -1.64
C ARG A 53 -7.52 -4.93 -2.85
N HIS A 54 -8.21 -5.92 -3.40
CA HIS A 54 -9.34 -5.65 -4.28
C HIS A 54 -10.57 -5.46 -3.41
N LYS A 55 -11.16 -4.27 -3.47
CA LYS A 55 -12.46 -4.03 -2.85
C LYS A 55 -13.53 -4.69 -3.71
N THR A 56 -14.26 -5.65 -3.13
CA THR A 56 -15.33 -6.37 -3.83
C THR A 56 -16.46 -5.44 -4.27
N VAL A 57 -16.74 -4.41 -3.47
CA VAL A 57 -17.73 -3.36 -3.81
C VAL A 57 -17.02 -2.23 -4.57
N GLY A 58 -17.28 -2.16 -5.88
CA GLY A 58 -16.77 -1.10 -6.77
C GLY A 58 -15.49 -1.45 -7.55
N GLY A 59 -14.89 -2.63 -7.32
CA GLY A 59 -13.73 -3.10 -8.08
C GLY A 59 -12.46 -2.23 -7.94
N ALA A 60 -12.44 -1.35 -6.94
CA ALA A 60 -11.31 -0.46 -6.71
C ALA A 60 -10.14 -1.21 -6.08
N ILE A 61 -8.94 -0.86 -6.52
CA ILE A 61 -7.69 -1.35 -5.92
C ILE A 61 -7.28 -0.36 -4.85
N GLU A 62 -7.14 -0.86 -3.63
CA GLU A 62 -6.70 -0.10 -2.46
C GLU A 62 -5.29 -0.52 -2.07
N TYR A 63 -4.50 0.44 -1.61
CA TYR A 63 -3.13 0.25 -1.17
C TYR A 63 -2.95 0.80 0.25
N TRP A 64 -2.13 0.16 1.06
CA TRP A 64 -1.70 0.69 2.36
C TRP A 64 -0.30 0.19 2.73
N LEU A 65 0.31 0.88 3.69
CA LEU A 65 1.49 0.37 4.38
C LEU A 65 1.04 -0.36 5.65
N GLU A 66 1.61 -1.53 5.88
CA GLU A 66 1.39 -2.28 7.11
C GLU A 66 2.73 -2.60 7.75
N ASN A 67 2.82 -2.44 9.07
CA ASN A 67 4.05 -2.72 9.78
C ASN A 67 4.28 -4.24 9.84
N VAL A 68 5.50 -4.69 9.55
CA VAL A 68 5.87 -6.11 9.49
C VAL A 68 5.64 -6.80 10.83
N ASP A 69 5.91 -6.12 11.94
CA ASP A 69 5.75 -6.65 13.29
C ASP A 69 4.25 -6.83 13.62
N LEU A 70 3.42 -5.85 13.26
CA LEU A 70 1.97 -5.91 13.42
C LEU A 70 1.31 -6.98 12.52
N GLU A 71 1.81 -7.21 11.31
CA GLU A 71 1.33 -8.32 10.46
C GLU A 71 1.67 -9.68 11.05
N ASP A 72 2.89 -9.87 11.55
CA ASP A 72 3.30 -11.15 12.14
C ASP A 72 2.48 -11.45 13.41
N ILE A 73 2.23 -10.42 14.23
CA ILE A 73 1.34 -10.52 15.39
C ILE A 73 -0.10 -10.85 14.96
N ARG A 74 -0.65 -10.20 13.93
CA ARG A 74 -2.01 -10.51 13.41
C ARG A 74 -2.12 -11.93 12.88
N LYS A 75 -1.09 -12.38 12.15
CA LYS A 75 -1.03 -13.72 11.58
C LYS A 75 -0.83 -14.78 12.66
N ALA A 76 -0.04 -14.50 13.68
CA ALA A 76 0.11 -15.33 14.87
C ALA A 76 -1.19 -15.37 15.70
N ALA A 77 -1.97 -14.28 15.71
CA ALA A 77 -3.28 -14.22 16.34
C ALA A 77 -4.40 -14.95 15.57
N GLY A 78 -4.10 -15.52 14.38
CA GLY A 78 -5.03 -16.36 13.63
C GLY A 78 -6.22 -15.64 12.98
N VAL A 79 -6.10 -14.33 12.77
CA VAL A 79 -7.07 -13.49 12.04
C VAL A 79 -6.86 -13.58 10.53
#